data_AF-A0A9W4L627-F1
#
_entry.id   AF-A0A9W4L627-F1
#
_cell.length_a   1.000
_cell.length_b   1.000
_cell.length_c   1.000
_cell.angle_alpha   90.00
_cell.angle_beta   90.00
_cell.angle_gamma   90.00
#
_symmetry.space_group_name_H-M   'P 1'
#
loop_
_entity.id
_entity.type
_entity.pdbx_description
1 polymer ?
#
loop_
_entity_poly.entity_id
_entity_poly.type
_entity_poly.pdbx_seq_one_letter_code
_entity_poly.pdbx_strand_id
1 'polypeptide(L)' 'MIAPADFISKAEETSLIIPIGEWALRTACMQNKKWQDDGFPPITVAVNISAKYFFQSRLPEVVRKVLNETGLEPNI' A
#
# COMPACT_ATOMS: atom_id res chain seq x y z
N MET A 1 -13.30 16.60 -3.56
CA MET A 1 -12.62 15.32 -3.84
C MET A 1 -12.08 15.38 -5.26
N ILE A 2 -10.93 14.77 -5.54
CA ILE A 2 -10.28 14.70 -6.87
C ILE A 2 -10.20 13.22 -7.25
N ALA A 3 -10.49 12.85 -8.50
CA ALA A 3 -10.42 11.44 -8.90
C ALA A 3 -8.95 10.97 -9.01
N PRO A 4 -8.64 9.70 -8.68
CA PRO A 4 -7.28 9.18 -8.84
C PRO A 4 -6.69 9.37 -10.24
N ALA A 5 -7.51 9.14 -11.27
CA ALA A 5 -7.10 9.32 -12.67
C ALA A 5 -6.61 10.75 -12.98
N ASP A 6 -7.11 11.76 -12.27
CA ASP A 6 -6.77 13.16 -12.52
C ASP A 6 -5.40 13.54 -11.95
N PHE A 7 -4.88 12.82 -10.94
CA PHE A 7 -3.62 13.16 -10.29
C PHE A 7 -2.52 12.10 -10.41
N ILE A 8 -2.84 10.84 -10.75
CA ILE A 8 -1.85 9.75 -10.83
C ILE A 8 -0.71 10.10 -11.80
N SER A 9 -1.03 10.54 -13.02
CA SER A 9 0.00 10.89 -14.01
C SER A 9 0.95 11.97 -13.50
N LYS A 10 0.41 12.99 -12.80
CA LYS A 10 1.25 14.05 -12.24
C LYS A 10 2.09 13.58 -11.05
N ALA A 11 1.53 12.70 -10.22
CA ALA A 11 2.26 12.07 -9.13
C ALA A 11 3.41 11.19 -9.66
N GLU A 12 3.22 10.52 -10.80
CA GLU A 12 4.29 9.74 -11.44
C GLU A 12 5.40 10.64 -11.98
N GLU A 13 5.08 11.70 -12.71
CA GLU A 13 6.06 12.68 -13.22
C GLU A 13 6.94 13.25 -12.10
N THR A 14 6.32 13.61 -10.98
CA THR A 14 6.97 14.23 -9.82
C THR A 14 7.56 13.24 -8.83
N SER A 15 7.42 11.94 -9.09
CA SER A 15 7.80 10.84 -8.19
C SER A 15 7.05 10.82 -6.85
N LEU A 16 6.04 11.67 -6.66
CA LEU A 16 5.11 11.61 -5.52
C LEU A 16 4.28 10.32 -5.49
N ILE A 17 4.20 9.60 -6.62
CA ILE A 17 3.53 8.30 -6.68
C ILE A 17 4.16 7.27 -5.72
N ILE A 18 5.46 7.40 -5.41
CA ILE A 18 6.17 6.50 -4.49
C ILE A 18 5.67 6.70 -3.06
N PRO A 19 5.79 7.88 -2.42
CA PRO A 19 5.28 8.09 -1.06
C PRO A 19 3.76 7.92 -0.97
N ILE A 20 2.99 8.24 -2.02
CA ILE A 20 1.55 7.93 -2.06
C ILE A 20 1.30 6.42 -2.02
N GLY A 21 2.06 5.65 -2.80
CA GLY A 21 1.99 4.18 -2.80
C GLY A 21 2.36 3.58 -1.44
N GLU A 22 3.41 4.09 -0.79
CA GLU A 22 3.80 3.66 0.56
C GLU A 22 2.71 3.94 1.60
N TRP A 23 2.10 5.13 1.53
CA TRP A 23 0.96 5.49 2.38
C TRP A 23 -0.26 4.60 2.10
N ALA A 24 -0.58 4.34 0.84
CA ALA A 24 -1.71 3.50 0.45
C ALA A 24 -1.51 2.05 0.93
N LEU A 25 -0.31 1.49 0.76
CA LEU A 25 0.06 0.15 1.27
C LEU A 25 -0.12 0.07 2.78
N ARG A 26 0.44 1.04 3.52
CA ARG A 26 0.30 1.11 4.98
C ARG A 26 -1.16 1.17 5.42
N THR A 27 -1.94 2.04 4.79
CA THR A 27 -3.36 2.23 5.09
C THR A 27 -4.16 0.97 4.80
N ALA A 28 -3.87 0.28 3.69
CA ALA A 28 -4.50 -0.99 3.34
C ALA A 28 -4.19 -2.08 4.38
N CYS A 29 -2.94 -2.21 4.81
CA CYS A 29 -2.56 -3.18 5.84
C CYS A 29 -3.21 -2.86 7.20
N MET A 30 -3.19 -1.59 7.62
CA MET A 30 -3.87 -1.14 8.85
C MET A 30 -5.37 -1.44 8.81
N GLN A 31 -6.03 -1.14 7.68
CA GLN A 31 -7.46 -1.37 7.54
C GLN A 31 -7.80 -2.87 7.53
N ASN A 32 -6.98 -3.69 6.89
CA ASN A 32 -7.15 -5.14 6.90
C ASN A 32 -7.01 -5.71 8.31
N LYS A 33 -5.95 -5.31 9.02
CA LYS A 33 -5.75 -5.73 10.41
C LYS A 33 -6.93 -5.30 11.29
N LYS A 34 -7.42 -4.07 11.12
CA LYS A 34 -8.61 -3.59 11.83
C LYS A 34 -9.84 -4.45 11.55
N TRP A 35 -10.09 -4.86 10.31
CA TRP A 35 -11.19 -5.78 10.02
C TRP A 35 -11.03 -7.12 10.74
N GLN A 36 -9.82 -7.68 10.79
CA GLN A 36 -9.58 -8.91 11.54
C GLN A 36 -9.82 -8.73 13.05
N ASP A 37 -9.36 -7.60 13.61
CA ASP A 37 -9.54 -7.27 15.03
C ASP A 37 -11.01 -7.02 15.39
N ASP A 38 -11.80 -6.51 14.43
CA ASP A 38 -13.25 -6.33 14.54
C ASP A 38 -14.02 -7.66 14.34
N GLY A 39 -13.33 -8.78 14.10
CA GLY A 39 -13.90 -10.14 14.00
C GLY A 39 -14.30 -10.58 12.58
N PHE A 40 -13.98 -9.82 11.55
CA PHE A 40 -14.19 -10.23 10.16
C PHE A 40 -13.18 -11.31 9.74
N PRO A 41 -13.55 -12.21 8.81
CA PRO A 41 -12.61 -13.18 8.27
C PRO A 41 -11.43 -12.48 7.57
N PRO A 42 -10.24 -13.11 7.50
CA PRO A 42 -9.12 -12.58 6.72
C PRO A 42 -9.54 -12.38 5.26
N ILE A 43 -9.32 -11.18 4.73
CA ILE A 43 -9.61 -10.86 3.33
C ILE A 43 -8.33 -10.48 2.59
N THR A 44 -8.26 -10.85 1.32
CA THR A 44 -7.16 -10.44 0.44
C THR A 44 -7.39 -9.02 -0.04
N VAL A 45 -6.42 -8.14 0.18
CA VAL A 45 -6.42 -6.76 -0.32
C VAL A 45 -5.30 -6.60 -1.34
N ALA A 46 -5.65 -6.10 -2.52
CA ALA A 46 -4.68 -5.77 -3.57
C ALA A 46 -4.38 -4.26 -3.55
N VAL A 47 -3.09 -3.91 -3.58
CA VAL A 47 -2.63 -2.54 -3.71
C VAL A 47 -1.89 -2.41 -5.04
N ASN A 48 -2.38 -1.56 -5.92
CA ASN A 48 -1.73 -1.28 -7.19
C ASN A 48 -0.46 -0.47 -6.97
N ILE A 49 0.62 -0.85 -7.65
CA ILE A 49 1.91 -0.18 -7.60
C ILE A 49 2.26 0.38 -8.98
N SER A 50 2.87 1.56 -9.02
CA SER A 50 3.38 2.12 -10.27
C SER A 50 4.67 1.42 -10.69
N ALA A 51 4.93 1.39 -12.00
CA ALA A 51 6.18 0.83 -12.54
C ALA A 51 7.42 1.52 -11.95
N LYS A 52 7.36 2.85 -11.77
CA LYS A 52 8.45 3.63 -11.14
C LYS A 52 8.77 3.15 -9.73
N TYR A 53 7.74 2.82 -8.93
CA TYR A 53 7.96 2.32 -7.58
C TYR A 53 8.53 0.90 -7.59
N PHE A 54 8.03 0.04 -8.48
CA PHE A 54 8.52 -1.33 -8.63
C PHE A 54 10.02 -1.40 -8.97
N PHE A 55 10.51 -0.55 -9.87
CA PHE A 55 11.92 -0.55 -10.29
C PHE A 55 12.91 0.05 -9.28
N GLN A 56 12.46 0.68 -8.19
CA GLN A 56 13.35 1.30 -7.19
C GLN A 56 13.96 0.33 -6.16
N SER A 57 13.78 -0.99 -6.29
CA SER A 57 14.40 -2.06 -5.49
C SER A 57 14.10 -2.07 -3.97
N ARG A 58 13.28 -1.15 -3.45
CA ARG A 58 12.98 -1.04 -2.00
C ARG A 58 11.62 -1.62 -1.61
N LEU A 59 10.80 -2.04 -2.56
CA LEU A 59 9.43 -2.49 -2.30
C LEU A 59 9.36 -3.65 -1.29
N PRO A 60 10.16 -4.72 -1.38
CA PRO A 60 10.11 -5.82 -0.40
C PRO A 60 10.44 -5.37 1.04
N GLU A 61 11.40 -4.45 1.19
CA GLU A 61 11.76 -3.90 2.50
C GLU A 61 10.63 -3.06 3.09
N VAL A 62 9.98 -2.25 2.27
CA VAL A 62 8.83 -1.44 2.67
C VAL A 62 7.66 -2.32 3.06
N VAL A 63 7.34 -3.34 2.26
CA VAL A 63 6.27 -4.31 2.57
C VAL A 63 6.55 -4.98 3.92
N ARG A 64 7.75 -5.51 4.14
CA ARG A 64 8.13 -6.13 5.42
C ARG A 64 8.01 -5.15 6.59
N LYS A 65 8.46 -3.91 6.41
CA LYS A 65 8.36 -2.87 7.44
C LYS A 65 6.89 -2.58 7.78
N VAL A 66 6.04 -2.41 6.78
CA VAL A 66 4.61 -2.12 6.97
C VAL A 66 3.89 -3.28 7.65
N LEU A 67 4.14 -4.52 7.25
CA LEU A 67 3.55 -5.69 7.90
C LEU A 67 3.92 -5.74 9.40
N ASN A 68 5.20 -5.53 9.72
CA ASN A 68 5.67 -5.47 11.11
C ASN A 68 5.02 -4.32 11.91
N GLU A 69 4.91 -3.13 11.31
CA GLU A 69 4.32 -1.96 11.98
C GLU A 69 2.81 -2.07 12.19
N THR A 70 2.12 -2.80 11.30
CA THR A 70 0.67 -2.98 11.37
C THR A 70 0.26 -4.25 12.12
N GLY A 71 1.17 -5.21 12.30
CA GLY A 71 0.85 -6.52 12.86
C GLY A 71 -0.08 -7.36 11.97
N LEU A 72 -0.12 -7.05 10.67
CA LEU A 72 -0.81 -7.87 9.68
C LEU A 72 0.11 -9.01 9.25
N GLU A 73 -0.33 -10.24 9.44
CA GLU A 73 0.42 -11.41 9.01
C GLU A 73 0.37 -11.56 7.47
N PRO A 74 1.52 -11.79 6.79
CA PRO A 74 1.54 -12.14 5.38
C PRO A 74 1.06 -13.58 5.20
N ASN A 75 -0.12 -13.75 4.60
CA ASN A 75 -0.57 -15.07 4.14
C ASN A 75 -0.07 -15.30 2.71
N ILE A 76 0.57 -16.46 2.50
CA ILE A 76 0.97 -16.96 1.17
C ILE A 76 -0.19 -17.76 0.60
#